data_AF-A0A016BW56-F1
#
_entry.id   AF-A0A016BW56-F1
#
_cell.length_a   1.000
_cell.length_b   1.000
_cell.length_c   1.000
_cell.angle_alpha   90.00
_cell.angle_beta   90.00
_cell.angle_gamma   90.00
#
_symmetry.space_group_name_H-M   'P 1'
#
loop_
_entity.id
_entity.type
_entity.pdbx_description
1 polymer ?
#
loop_
_entity_poly.entity_id
_entity_poly.type
_entity_poly.pdbx_seq_one_letter_code
_entity_poly.pdbx_strand_id
1 'polypeptide(L)'
;MLNDETAKPFVSLLAFDKEEAIGHILFTRVYFSDKEVSPMMHILAPLAVKPIYQRRGIGGMLIKEGLHLLQAMGSEVVFVLGHKEYYPRYGFATHAAHLGYLPPYPMPKESEVYWMVQPIGPTGYEVGKGNVKCCDELNRPEHWRNEESDR
;
A
#
# COMPACT_ATOMS: atom_id res chain seq x y z
N MET A 1 -0.47 6.18 13.55
CA MET A 1 0.32 4.99 13.19
C MET A 1 0.99 4.37 14.40
N LEU A 2 2.02 5.00 15.03
CA LEU A 2 2.76 4.36 16.13
C LEU A 2 1.94 4.08 17.41
N ASN A 3 0.86 4.83 17.63
CA ASN A 3 -0.05 4.66 18.77
C ASN A 3 -1.33 3.91 18.41
N ASP A 4 -1.45 3.40 17.18
CA ASP A 4 -2.59 2.63 16.72
C ASP A 4 -2.22 1.14 16.73
N GLU A 5 -2.79 0.38 17.66
CA GLU A 5 -2.51 -1.06 17.79
C GLU A 5 -2.93 -1.86 16.54
N THR A 6 -3.92 -1.35 15.80
CA THR A 6 -4.37 -1.97 14.54
C THR A 6 -3.41 -1.69 13.38
N ALA A 7 -2.50 -0.72 13.54
CA ALA A 7 -1.45 -0.37 12.58
C ALA A 7 -0.14 -1.14 12.80
N LYS A 8 -0.17 -2.24 13.55
CA LYS A 8 1.02 -3.05 13.80
C LYS A 8 1.71 -3.42 12.47
N PRO A 9 3.02 -3.13 12.33
CA PRO A 9 3.75 -3.45 11.11
C PRO A 9 3.72 -4.96 10.88
N PHE A 10 3.38 -5.36 9.66
CA PHE A 10 3.60 -6.74 9.21
C PHE A 10 4.99 -6.86 8.59
N VAL A 11 5.36 -5.90 7.73
CA VAL A 11 6.72 -5.72 7.21
C VAL A 11 7.11 -4.25 7.36
N SER A 12 8.28 -3.99 7.91
CA SER A 12 8.87 -2.64 8.06
C SER A 12 10.35 -2.71 7.73
N LEU A 13 10.76 -2.08 6.64
CA LEU A 13 12.15 -2.14 6.16
C LEU A 13 12.79 -0.75 6.17
N LEU A 14 14.05 -0.71 6.60
CA LEU A 14 14.91 0.48 6.47
C LEU A 14 15.96 0.24 5.40
N ALA A 15 16.18 1.24 4.55
CA ALA A 15 17.34 1.31 3.68
C ALA A 15 18.47 2.07 4.38
N PHE A 16 19.69 1.57 4.26
CA PHE A 16 20.87 2.19 4.86
C PHE A 16 21.90 2.59 3.79
N ASP A 17 22.52 3.76 3.95
CA ASP A 17 23.84 4.09 3.38
C ASP A 17 24.82 4.11 4.55
N LYS A 18 25.70 3.11 4.61
CA LYS A 18 26.52 2.79 5.78
C LYS A 18 25.64 2.61 7.03
N GLU A 19 25.77 3.49 8.02
CA GLU A 19 25.01 3.45 9.29
C GLU A 19 23.80 4.39 9.27
N GLU A 20 23.64 5.21 8.23
CA GLU A 20 22.53 6.16 8.15
C GLU A 20 21.29 5.50 7.56
N ALA A 21 20.17 5.51 8.29
CA ALA A 21 18.86 5.17 7.72
C ALA A 21 18.42 6.27 6.75
N ILE A 22 18.27 5.92 5.46
CA ILE A 22 17.99 6.85 4.37
C ILE A 22 16.60 6.69 3.75
N GLY A 23 15.92 5.59 4.05
CA GLY A 23 14.55 5.35 3.59
C GLY A 23 13.85 4.29 4.42
N HIS A 24 12.53 4.29 4.33
CA HIS A 24 11.64 3.41 5.08
C HIS A 24 10.43 3.05 4.24
N ILE A 25 9.98 1.80 4.36
CA ILE A 25 8.70 1.34 3.83
C ILE A 25 7.98 0.52 4.90
N LEU A 26 6.67 0.66 4.94
CA LEU A 26 5.81 -0.04 5.89
C LEU A 26 4.62 -0.66 5.18
N PHE A 27 4.34 -1.90 5.56
CA PHE A 27 3.16 -2.65 5.17
C PHE A 27 2.38 -3.07 6.41
N THR A 28 1.10 -2.70 6.45
CA THR A 28 0.16 -3.07 7.51
C THR A 28 -0.98 -3.89 6.93
N ARG A 29 -1.65 -4.67 7.79
CA ARG A 29 -2.71 -5.59 7.38
C ARG A 29 -3.96 -4.81 6.92
N VAL A 30 -4.63 -5.32 5.88
CA VAL A 30 -5.97 -4.84 5.47
C VAL A 30 -6.96 -5.99 5.33
N TYR A 31 -8.23 -5.68 5.42
CA TYR A 31 -9.35 -6.64 5.43
C TYR A 31 -10.44 -6.21 4.46
N PHE A 32 -11.28 -7.14 4.04
CA PHE A 32 -12.58 -6.80 3.47
C PHE A 32 -13.58 -6.54 4.60
N SER A 33 -14.21 -5.36 4.62
CA SER A 33 -15.14 -4.99 5.70
C SER A 33 -16.45 -5.77 5.66
N ASP A 34 -16.80 -6.33 4.50
CA ASP A 34 -18.02 -7.06 4.21
C ASP A 34 -17.85 -8.58 4.32
N LYS A 35 -16.69 -9.06 4.81
CA LYS A 35 -16.39 -10.49 4.92
C LYS A 35 -15.91 -10.87 6.31
N GLU A 36 -16.36 -12.03 6.79
CA GLU A 36 -15.92 -12.61 8.05
C GLU A 36 -14.45 -13.05 7.99
N VAL A 37 -14.03 -13.61 6.84
CA VAL A 37 -12.64 -14.02 6.60
C VAL A 37 -12.08 -13.28 5.41
N SER A 38 -10.89 -12.71 5.60
CA SER A 38 -10.14 -12.01 4.55
C SER A 38 -8.86 -12.77 4.23
N PRO A 39 -8.48 -12.88 2.94
CA PRO A 39 -7.17 -13.39 2.56
C PRO A 39 -6.05 -12.51 3.13
N MET A 40 -4.80 -12.95 3.04
CA MET A 40 -3.67 -12.17 3.54
C MET A 40 -3.30 -11.01 2.61
N MET A 41 -3.80 -9.83 2.93
CA MET A 41 -3.68 -8.58 2.18
C MET A 41 -3.06 -7.47 3.02
N HIS A 42 -2.35 -6.56 2.35
CA HIS A 42 -1.66 -5.45 2.99
C HIS A 42 -1.84 -4.12 2.25
N ILE A 43 -1.56 -3.01 2.92
CA ILE A 43 -1.40 -1.69 2.29
C ILE A 43 0.01 -1.19 2.51
N LEU A 44 0.61 -0.63 1.47
CA LEU A 44 1.87 0.10 1.53
C LEU A 44 1.57 1.52 2.01
N ALA A 45 1.97 1.85 3.24
CA ALA A 45 1.96 3.22 3.75
C ALA A 45 2.72 3.33 5.10
N PRO A 46 3.63 4.32 5.27
CA PRO A 46 4.22 5.17 4.25
C PRO A 46 5.39 4.50 3.50
N LEU A 47 5.80 5.12 2.39
CA LEU A 47 7.13 4.96 1.79
C LEU A 47 7.80 6.33 1.78
N ALA A 48 9.00 6.42 2.37
CA ALA A 48 9.76 7.66 2.42
C ALA A 48 11.24 7.41 2.15
N VAL A 49 11.86 8.31 1.39
CA VAL A 49 13.30 8.37 1.15
C VAL A 49 13.75 9.80 1.42
N LYS A 50 14.82 9.98 2.20
CA LYS A 50 15.41 11.28 2.50
C LYS A 50 15.68 12.06 1.20
N PRO A 51 15.33 13.36 1.11
CA PRO A 51 15.37 14.11 -0.16
C PRO A 51 16.67 14.01 -0.95
N ILE A 52 17.83 14.10 -0.28
CA ILE A 52 19.15 14.02 -0.91
C ILE A 52 19.47 12.64 -1.53
N TYR A 53 18.75 11.59 -1.12
CA TYR A 53 18.87 10.22 -1.61
C TYR A 53 17.77 9.84 -2.60
N GLN A 54 16.79 10.71 -2.87
CA GLN A 54 15.72 10.44 -3.84
C GLN A 54 16.25 10.34 -5.28
N ARG A 55 15.44 9.76 -6.18
CA ARG A 55 15.77 9.50 -7.59
C ARG A 55 16.99 8.58 -7.83
N ARG A 56 17.45 7.87 -6.79
CA ARG A 56 18.52 6.86 -6.86
C ARG A 56 18.01 5.41 -6.87
N GLY A 57 16.70 5.20 -7.05
CA GLY A 57 16.08 3.88 -7.09
C GLY A 57 15.77 3.23 -5.73
N ILE A 58 16.14 3.87 -4.61
CA ILE A 58 15.97 3.33 -3.24
C ILE A 58 14.51 2.96 -2.93
N GLY A 59 13.56 3.85 -3.24
CA GLY A 59 12.15 3.57 -3.00
C GLY A 59 11.66 2.33 -3.76
N GLY A 60 12.16 2.12 -4.97
CA GLY A 60 11.86 0.92 -5.75
C GLY A 60 12.49 -0.36 -5.19
N MET A 61 13.69 -0.28 -4.62
CA MET A 61 14.32 -1.42 -3.93
C MET A 61 13.52 -1.82 -2.69
N LEU A 62 13.09 -0.83 -1.90
CA LEU A 62 12.24 -1.05 -0.73
C LEU A 62 10.89 -1.69 -1.11
N ILE A 63 10.24 -1.21 -2.18
CA ILE A 63 9.00 -1.82 -2.68
C ILE A 63 9.23 -3.28 -3.05
N LYS A 64 10.22 -3.56 -3.90
CA LYS A 64 10.47 -4.92 -4.39
C LYS A 64 10.75 -5.90 -3.25
N GLU A 65 11.60 -5.50 -2.30
CA GLU A 65 11.93 -6.35 -1.15
C GLU A 65 10.73 -6.56 -0.21
N GLY A 66 9.96 -5.50 0.03
CA GLY A 66 8.73 -5.60 0.83
C GLY A 66 7.71 -6.56 0.22
N LEU A 67 7.47 -6.45 -1.10
CA LEU A 67 6.57 -7.35 -1.81
C LEU A 67 7.06 -8.80 -1.81
N HIS A 68 8.38 -9.01 -1.97
CA HIS A 68 8.98 -10.34 -1.91
C HIS A 68 8.77 -10.99 -0.54
N LEU A 69 9.05 -10.28 0.56
CA LEU A 69 8.83 -10.79 1.91
C LEU A 69 7.35 -11.08 2.17
N LEU A 70 6.45 -10.18 1.76
CA LEU A 70 5.00 -10.39 1.89
C LEU A 70 4.52 -11.63 1.11
N GLN A 71 5.01 -11.82 -0.11
CA GLN A 71 4.68 -13.00 -0.92
C GLN A 71 5.17 -14.28 -0.24
N ALA A 72 6.41 -14.29 0.28
CA ALA A 72 6.96 -15.43 1.00
C ALA A 72 6.18 -15.78 2.28
N MET A 73 5.53 -14.80 2.90
CA MET A 73 4.66 -15.00 4.06
C MET A 73 3.25 -15.46 3.68
N GLY A 74 2.92 -15.55 2.38
CA GLY A 74 1.61 -15.97 1.87
C GLY A 74 0.64 -14.82 1.61
N SER A 75 1.12 -13.59 1.45
CA SER A 75 0.26 -12.47 1.12
C SER A 75 -0.21 -12.59 -0.34
N GLU A 76 -1.49 -12.33 -0.57
CA GLU A 76 -2.13 -12.44 -1.87
C GLU A 76 -2.14 -11.11 -2.63
N VAL A 77 -2.40 -10.00 -1.94
CA VAL A 77 -2.60 -8.68 -2.57
C VAL A 77 -2.04 -7.55 -1.72
N VAL A 78 -1.47 -6.56 -2.38
CA VAL A 78 -1.02 -5.29 -1.77
C VAL A 78 -1.71 -4.11 -2.42
N PHE A 79 -2.18 -3.18 -1.60
CA PHE A 79 -2.79 -1.93 -2.03
C PHE A 79 -1.86 -0.74 -1.80
N VAL A 80 -2.11 0.35 -2.53
CA VAL A 80 -1.48 1.64 -2.27
C VAL A 80 -2.39 2.77 -2.76
N LEU A 81 -2.40 3.88 -2.01
CA LEU A 81 -2.89 5.16 -2.50
C LEU A 81 -1.67 6.02 -2.85
N GLY A 82 -1.49 6.37 -4.12
CA GLY A 82 -0.31 7.15 -4.52
C GLY A 82 -0.22 7.51 -6.01
N HIS A 83 0.89 8.14 -6.40
CA HIS A 83 1.01 8.80 -7.70
C HIS A 83 0.91 7.83 -8.89
N LYS A 84 0.03 8.15 -9.86
CA LYS A 84 -0.33 7.32 -11.04
C LYS A 84 0.81 6.92 -11.95
N GLU A 85 1.94 7.61 -11.87
CA GLU A 85 3.12 7.29 -12.69
C GLU A 85 4.20 6.53 -11.96
N TYR A 86 4.17 6.48 -10.61
CA TYR A 86 5.25 5.93 -9.82
C TYR A 86 5.05 4.44 -9.52
N TYR A 87 3.92 4.08 -8.91
CA TYR A 87 3.63 2.72 -8.47
C TYR A 87 3.40 1.71 -9.62
N PRO A 88 2.86 2.09 -10.79
CA PRO A 88 2.73 1.14 -11.90
C PRO A 88 4.06 0.58 -12.42
N ARG A 89 5.18 1.28 -12.20
CA ARG A 89 6.53 0.78 -12.53
C ARG A 89 6.92 -0.48 -11.74
N TYR A 90 6.19 -0.77 -10.67
CA TYR A 90 6.41 -1.92 -9.77
C TYR A 90 5.30 -2.97 -9.84
N GLY A 91 4.33 -2.82 -10.76
CA GLY A 91 3.27 -3.80 -11.00
C GLY A 91 1.92 -3.46 -10.35
N PHE A 92 1.76 -2.28 -9.76
CA PHE A 92 0.46 -1.82 -9.26
C PHE A 92 -0.45 -1.37 -10.40
N ALA A 93 -1.64 -1.97 -10.48
CA ALA A 93 -2.69 -1.55 -11.40
C ALA A 93 -3.50 -0.40 -10.80
N THR A 94 -3.64 0.70 -11.54
CA THR A 94 -4.49 1.85 -11.18
C THR A 94 -5.97 1.48 -11.14
N HIS A 95 -6.80 2.34 -10.56
CA HIS A 95 -8.26 2.18 -10.53
C HIS A 95 -8.68 0.84 -9.91
N ALA A 96 -8.11 0.49 -8.76
CA ALA A 96 -8.41 -0.76 -8.05
C ALA A 96 -9.91 -0.93 -7.75
N ALA A 97 -10.65 0.19 -7.59
CA ALA A 97 -12.10 0.19 -7.44
C ALA A 97 -12.84 -0.45 -8.64
N HIS A 98 -12.36 -0.23 -9.87
CA HIS A 98 -12.95 -0.82 -11.09
C HIS A 98 -12.70 -2.32 -11.18
N LEU A 99 -11.66 -2.80 -10.47
CA LEU A 99 -11.37 -4.22 -10.30
C LEU A 99 -12.14 -4.83 -9.12
N GLY A 100 -13.04 -4.10 -8.46
CA GLY A 100 -13.87 -4.57 -7.33
C GLY A 100 -13.21 -4.42 -5.96
N TYR A 101 -12.09 -3.71 -5.83
CA TYR A 101 -11.47 -3.39 -4.54
C TYR A 101 -11.80 -1.95 -4.18
N LEU A 102 -12.91 -1.76 -3.49
CA LEU A 102 -13.36 -0.41 -3.13
C LEU A 102 -12.46 0.17 -2.02
N PRO A 103 -12.09 1.46 -2.10
CA PRO A 103 -11.24 2.09 -1.10
C PRO A 103 -11.95 2.17 0.27
N PRO A 104 -11.21 2.34 1.38
CA PRO A 104 -11.79 2.48 2.72
C PRO A 104 -12.76 3.66 2.87
N TYR A 105 -12.58 4.72 2.07
CA TYR A 105 -13.54 5.81 1.95
C TYR A 105 -13.84 6.14 0.50
N PRO A 106 -15.07 6.60 0.20
CA PRO A 106 -15.37 7.17 -1.11
C PRO A 106 -14.40 8.31 -1.44
N MET A 107 -13.87 8.27 -2.66
CA MET A 107 -12.97 9.28 -3.20
C MET A 107 -13.63 9.97 -4.41
N PRO A 108 -13.23 11.20 -4.75
CA PRO A 108 -13.63 11.82 -6.01
C PRO A 108 -13.24 10.94 -7.20
N LYS A 109 -14.03 11.01 -8.29
CA LYS A 109 -13.82 10.17 -9.47
C LYS A 109 -12.44 10.41 -10.10
N GLU A 110 -11.94 11.65 -10.04
CA GLU A 110 -10.60 11.97 -10.56
C GLU A 110 -9.49 11.30 -9.76
N SER A 111 -9.72 11.04 -8.47
CA SER A 111 -8.74 10.45 -7.56
C SER A 111 -8.72 8.92 -7.60
N GLU A 112 -9.71 8.27 -8.21
CA GLU A 112 -9.78 6.79 -8.30
C GLU A 112 -8.54 6.18 -8.96
N VAL A 113 -7.89 6.90 -9.86
CA VAL A 113 -6.64 6.46 -10.51
C VAL A 113 -5.50 6.20 -9.52
N TYR A 114 -5.50 6.91 -8.39
CA TYR A 114 -4.45 6.82 -7.37
C TYR A 114 -4.63 5.65 -6.41
N TRP A 115 -5.83 5.07 -6.35
CA TRP A 115 -6.08 3.84 -5.60
C TRP A 115 -5.70 2.63 -6.46
N MET A 116 -4.66 1.92 -6.03
CA MET A 116 -4.03 0.88 -6.83
C MET A 116 -3.90 -0.43 -6.08
N VAL A 117 -3.76 -1.51 -6.86
CA VAL A 117 -3.70 -2.87 -6.36
C VAL A 117 -2.69 -3.69 -7.14
N GLN A 118 -1.93 -4.53 -6.43
CA GLN A 118 -1.03 -5.52 -7.02
C GLN A 118 -1.28 -6.89 -6.38
N PRO A 119 -1.75 -7.88 -7.15
CA PRO A 119 -1.66 -9.27 -6.74
C PRO A 119 -0.20 -9.71 -6.68
N ILE A 120 0.16 -10.34 -5.58
CA ILE A 120 1.48 -10.92 -5.35
C ILE A 120 1.39 -12.42 -5.03
N GLY A 121 0.21 -12.94 -4.70
CA GLY A 121 -0.05 -14.36 -4.51
C GLY A 121 -0.57 -15.07 -5.76
N PRO A 122 -0.64 -16.41 -5.71
CA PRO A 122 -1.05 -17.25 -6.82
C PRO A 122 -2.53 -17.07 -7.22
N THR A 123 -3.38 -16.55 -6.32
CA THR A 123 -4.82 -16.36 -6.61
C THR A 123 -5.05 -15.18 -7.55
N GLY A 124 -4.08 -14.28 -7.70
CA GLY A 124 -4.18 -13.13 -8.56
C GLY A 124 -5.34 -12.20 -8.16
N TYR A 125 -6.07 -11.68 -9.16
CA TYR A 125 -7.22 -10.81 -8.92
C TYR A 125 -8.47 -11.55 -8.44
N GLU A 126 -8.45 -12.88 -8.36
CA GLU A 126 -9.60 -13.70 -7.93
C GLU A 126 -9.65 -13.91 -6.42
N VAL A 127 -8.75 -13.27 -5.64
CA VAL A 127 -8.67 -13.40 -4.17
C VAL A 127 -9.92 -12.94 -3.40
N GLY A 128 -10.92 -12.45 -4.11
CA GLY A 128 -12.13 -11.83 -3.58
C GLY A 128 -12.15 -10.33 -3.80
N LYS A 129 -13.36 -9.78 -3.77
CA LYS A 129 -13.69 -8.36 -3.99
C LYS A 129 -14.49 -7.83 -2.80
N GLY A 130 -14.48 -6.53 -2.58
CA GLY A 130 -15.19 -5.89 -1.48
C GLY A 130 -14.62 -4.54 -1.08
N ASN A 131 -15.18 -3.98 -0.01
CA ASN A 131 -14.71 -2.75 0.62
C ASN A 131 -13.45 -3.04 1.44
N VAL A 132 -12.34 -2.39 1.11
CA VAL A 132 -11.09 -2.53 1.87
C VAL A 132 -11.18 -1.72 3.15
N LYS A 133 -10.72 -2.28 4.27
CA LYS A 133 -10.56 -1.60 5.55
C LYS A 133 -9.11 -1.70 6.00
N CYS A 134 -8.51 -0.54 6.30
CA CYS A 134 -7.16 -0.43 6.85
C CYS A 134 -7.18 -0.35 8.39
N CYS A 135 -5.99 -0.22 8.99
CA CYS A 135 -5.86 0.18 10.39
C CYS A 135 -6.58 1.50 10.68
N ASP A 136 -6.96 1.72 11.93
CA ASP A 136 -7.79 2.84 12.35
C ASP A 136 -7.21 4.21 11.96
N GLU A 137 -5.88 4.38 12.00
CA GLU A 137 -5.22 5.59 11.53
C GLU A 137 -5.40 5.79 10.03
N LEU A 138 -5.08 4.76 9.22
CA LEU A 138 -5.24 4.85 7.78
C LEU A 138 -6.71 4.81 7.37
N ASN A 139 -7.62 4.45 8.26
CA ASN A 139 -9.05 4.45 8.05
C ASN A 139 -9.70 5.77 8.52
N ARG A 140 -8.95 6.88 8.54
CA ARG A 140 -9.50 8.22 8.77
C ARG A 140 -9.73 8.97 7.45
N PRO A 141 -10.87 9.64 7.25
CA PRO A 141 -11.23 10.24 5.96
C PRO A 141 -10.23 11.25 5.41
N GLU A 142 -9.47 11.93 6.27
CA GLU A 142 -8.52 12.99 5.92
C GLU A 142 -7.39 12.48 5.02
N HIS A 143 -7.05 11.19 5.11
CA HIS A 143 -6.03 10.55 4.27
C HIS A 143 -6.52 10.18 2.87
N TRP A 144 -7.83 10.21 2.62
CA TRP A 144 -8.45 9.76 1.37
C TRP A 144 -9.13 10.88 0.58
N ARG A 145 -9.20 12.09 1.17
CA ARG A 145 -9.98 13.21 0.65
C ARG A 145 -9.15 14.41 0.17
N ASN A 146 -7.82 14.35 0.28
CA ASN A 146 -6.99 15.53 0.01
C ASN A 146 -6.33 15.54 -1.38
N GLU A 147 -6.43 16.71 -2.04
CA GLU A 147 -5.80 17.14 -3.30
C GLU A 147 -4.26 17.06 -3.29
N GLU A 148 -3.62 16.73 -2.16
CA GLU A 148 -2.16 16.60 -2.07
C GLU A 148 -1.59 15.37 -2.78
N SER A 149 -2.42 14.44 -3.23
CA SER A 149 -1.99 13.36 -4.15
C SER A 149 -1.50 13.89 -5.52
N ASP A 150 -1.76 15.18 -5.82
CA ASP A 150 -1.34 15.86 -7.05
C ASP A 150 -0.03 16.67 -6.91
N ARG A 151 0.69 16.60 -5.78
CA ARG A 151 1.98 17.29 -5.57
C ARG A 151 3.19 16.37 -5.51
#